data_AF-A0A2W4NVM4-F1
#
_entry.id   AF-A0A2W4NVM4-F1
#
_cell.length_a   1.000
_cell.length_b   1.000
_cell.length_c   1.000
_cell.angle_alpha   90.00
_cell.angle_beta   90.00
_cell.angle_gamma   90.00
#
_symmetry.space_group_name_H-M   'P 1'
#
loop_
_entity.id
_entity.type
_entity.pdbx_description
1 polymer ?
#
loop_
_entity_poly.entity_id
_entity_poly.type
_entity_poly.pdbx_seq_one_letter_code
_entity_poly.pdbx_strand_id
1 'polypeptide(L)'
;MELLDLYPASLGGTVVEVLVTVFNPELHSESTQLAALLRAHNIRTELYMLDKGVGKQLGYADKKGVPLVALLGPDEQAAGVVKLKRLSDGLEISVPQAEVVERVRQLLAER
;
A
#
# COMPACT_ATOMS: atom_id res chain seq x y z
N MET A 1 -23.96 28.48 -18.41
CA MET A 1 -22.98 27.42 -18.65
C MET A 1 -22.65 26.81 -17.31
N GLU A 2 -23.55 25.94 -16.85
CA GLU A 2 -23.51 25.28 -15.54
C GLU A 2 -22.28 24.39 -15.45
N LEU A 3 -21.26 24.87 -14.73
CA LEU A 3 -20.12 24.05 -14.36
C LEU A 3 -20.56 23.26 -13.12
N LEU A 4 -20.98 22.03 -13.36
CA LEU A 4 -21.49 21.11 -12.37
C LEU A 4 -20.43 20.89 -11.27
N ASP A 5 -20.80 21.19 -10.03
CA ASP A 5 -20.03 21.04 -8.79
C ASP A 5 -19.82 19.53 -8.48
N LEU A 6 -19.07 18.86 -9.36
CA LEU A 6 -18.90 17.39 -9.38
C LEU A 6 -17.83 16.88 -8.40
N TYR A 7 -17.28 17.75 -7.56
CA TYR A 7 -16.05 17.49 -6.83
C TYR A 7 -16.25 17.74 -5.33
N PRO A 8 -16.26 16.70 -4.48
CA PRO A 8 -16.31 16.91 -3.04
C PRO A 8 -15.05 17.66 -2.57
N ALA A 9 -15.21 18.64 -1.68
CA ALA A 9 -14.15 19.50 -1.15
C ALA A 9 -12.98 18.74 -0.46
N SER A 10 -13.08 17.42 -0.30
CA SER A 10 -12.08 16.51 0.24
C SER A 10 -11.04 16.00 -0.77
N LEU A 11 -10.98 16.56 -1.99
CA LEU A 11 -10.01 16.20 -3.06
C LEU A 11 -8.53 16.58 -2.78
N GLY A 12 -8.18 17.00 -1.57
CA GLY A 12 -6.83 17.40 -1.20
C GLY A 12 -5.85 16.26 -0.88
N GLY A 13 -6.30 15.00 -0.88
CA GLY A 13 -5.47 13.85 -0.50
C GLY A 13 -5.58 12.69 -1.49
N THR A 14 -4.63 11.75 -1.42
CA THR A 14 -4.77 10.50 -2.18
C THR A 14 -5.91 9.65 -1.62
N VAL A 15 -6.69 9.05 -2.51
CA VAL A 15 -7.68 8.03 -2.15
C VAL A 15 -7.02 6.69 -1.81
N VAL A 16 -5.71 6.55 -2.04
CA VAL A 16 -4.97 5.31 -1.80
C VAL A 16 -4.61 5.20 -0.33
N GLU A 17 -4.98 4.08 0.28
CA GLU A 17 -4.68 3.74 1.67
C GLU A 17 -3.38 2.94 1.80
N VAL A 18 -3.12 2.04 0.85
CA VAL A 18 -1.96 1.16 0.88
C VAL A 18 -1.23 1.18 -0.46
N LEU A 19 0.07 1.39 -0.43
CA LEU A 19 0.94 1.18 -1.60
C LEU A 19 1.67 -0.15 -1.46
N VAL A 20 1.47 -1.07 -2.39
CA VAL A 20 2.24 -2.31 -2.48
C VAL A 20 3.48 -2.04 -3.33
N THR A 21 4.67 -2.23 -2.76
CA THR A 21 5.94 -2.11 -3.47
C THR A 21 6.30 -3.42 -4.14
N VAL A 22 6.98 -3.30 -5.27
CA VAL A 22 7.49 -4.44 -6.03
C VAL A 22 9.02 -4.34 -6.07
N PHE A 23 9.70 -5.39 -5.61
CA PHE A 23 11.16 -5.45 -5.56
C PHE A 23 11.78 -6.01 -6.83
N ASN A 24 11.23 -7.13 -7.32
CA ASN A 24 11.75 -7.87 -8.47
C ASN A 24 10.60 -8.27 -9.41
N PRO A 25 10.87 -8.48 -10.70
CA PRO A 25 9.87 -8.93 -11.67
C PRO A 25 9.20 -10.27 -11.28
N GLU A 26 9.93 -11.15 -10.60
CA GLU A 26 9.42 -12.44 -10.11
C GLU A 26 8.35 -12.27 -9.03
N LEU A 27 8.42 -11.18 -8.26
CA LEU A 27 7.46 -10.84 -7.21
C LEU A 27 6.28 -10.02 -7.74
N HIS A 28 6.21 -9.72 -9.04
CA HIS A 28 5.07 -9.01 -9.64
C HIS A 28 3.77 -9.77 -9.39
N SER A 29 3.77 -11.08 -9.62
CA SER A 29 2.58 -11.92 -9.46
C SER A 29 2.11 -11.92 -8.01
N GLU A 30 3.02 -12.09 -7.06
CA GLU A 30 2.72 -12.11 -5.62
C GLU A 30 2.25 -10.74 -5.13
N SER A 31 2.93 -9.67 -5.52
CA SER A 31 2.56 -8.30 -5.18
C SER A 31 1.19 -7.91 -5.77
N THR A 32 0.90 -8.39 -6.98
CA THR A 32 -0.40 -8.20 -7.63
C THR A 32 -1.49 -8.97 -6.90
N GLN A 33 -1.23 -10.21 -6.49
CA GLN A 33 -2.16 -11.02 -5.69
C GLN A 33 -2.44 -10.37 -4.34
N LEU A 34 -1.41 -9.89 -3.63
CA LEU A 34 -1.57 -9.14 -2.39
C LEU A 34 -2.42 -7.89 -2.59
N ALA A 35 -2.14 -7.11 -3.64
CA ALA A 35 -2.92 -5.93 -3.96
C ALA A 35 -4.38 -6.26 -4.33
N ALA A 36 -4.62 -7.37 -5.04
CA ALA A 36 -5.96 -7.86 -5.36
C ALA A 36 -6.71 -8.31 -4.10
N LEU A 37 -6.04 -9.01 -3.20
CA LEU A 37 -6.59 -9.47 -1.92
C LEU A 37 -7.00 -8.27 -1.05
N LEU A 38 -6.14 -7.27 -0.89
CA LEU A 38 -6.48 -6.05 -0.15
C LEU A 38 -7.69 -5.31 -0.78
N ARG A 39 -7.74 -5.23 -2.11
CA ARG A 39 -8.88 -4.63 -2.83
C ARG A 39 -10.17 -5.41 -2.65
N ALA A 40 -10.12 -6.74 -2.64
CA ALA A 40 -11.28 -7.59 -2.37
C ALA A 40 -11.88 -7.33 -0.98
N HIS A 41 -11.04 -6.92 -0.03
CA HIS A 41 -11.44 -6.49 1.31
C HIS A 41 -11.77 -4.99 1.42
N ASN A 42 -12.10 -4.32 0.31
CA ASN A 42 -12.46 -2.89 0.26
C ASN A 42 -11.35 -1.93 0.72
N ILE A 43 -10.08 -2.36 0.72
CA ILE A 43 -8.94 -1.49 1.05
C ILE A 43 -8.41 -0.86 -0.23
N ARG A 44 -8.37 0.48 -0.28
CA ARG A 44 -7.95 1.22 -1.46
C ARG A 44 -6.44 1.08 -1.67
N THR A 45 -6.06 0.07 -2.44
CA THR A 45 -4.66 -0.33 -2.60
C THR A 45 -4.15 0.00 -4.00
N GLU A 46 -2.94 0.53 -4.08
CA GLU A 46 -2.21 0.78 -5.32
C GLU A 46 -0.97 -0.11 -5.39
N LEU A 47 -0.64 -0.58 -6.60
CA LEU A 47 0.56 -1.38 -6.85
C LEU A 47 1.59 -0.49 -7.54
N TYR A 48 2.81 -0.43 -7.01
CA TYR A 48 3.89 0.32 -7.64
C TYR A 48 4.55 -0.50 -8.75
N MET A 49 4.26 -0.17 -10.00
CA MET A 49 4.67 -0.95 -11.17
C MET A 49 6.08 -0.65 -11.72
N LEU A 50 6.77 0.36 -11.18
CA LEU A 50 8.10 0.74 -11.67
C LEU A 50 9.19 0.01 -10.89
N ASP A 51 10.17 -0.55 -11.61
CA ASP A 51 11.40 -1.10 -11.05
C ASP A 51 12.30 0.05 -10.58
N LYS A 52 12.01 0.58 -9.40
CA LYS A 52 12.83 1.59 -8.71
C LYS A 52 13.05 1.11 -7.29
N GLY A 53 14.26 1.31 -6.77
CA GLY A 53 14.59 0.90 -5.41
C GLY A 53 13.60 1.43 -4.37
N VAL A 54 13.42 0.64 -3.32
CA VAL A 54 12.45 0.83 -2.22
C VAL A 54 12.38 2.26 -1.69
N GLY A 55 13.52 2.92 -1.51
CA GLY A 55 13.56 4.30 -1.03
C GLY A 55 12.78 5.27 -1.93
N LYS A 56 12.81 5.08 -3.26
CA LYS A 56 12.01 5.90 -4.20
C LYS A 56 10.53 5.56 -4.15
N GLN A 57 10.18 4.30 -3.93
CA GLN A 57 8.80 3.85 -3.77
C GLN A 57 8.19 4.45 -2.49
N LEU A 58 8.96 4.46 -1.40
CA LEU A 58 8.57 5.05 -0.14
C LEU A 58 8.41 6.58 -0.25
N GLY A 59 9.36 7.25 -0.90
CA GLY A 59 9.25 8.69 -1.18
C GLY A 59 8.09 9.03 -2.10
N TYR A 60 7.72 8.14 -3.03
CA TYR A 60 6.51 8.29 -3.85
C TYR A 60 5.24 8.16 -3.01
N ALA A 61 5.18 7.17 -2.12
CA ALA A 61 4.06 6.96 -1.20
C ALA A 61 3.86 8.18 -0.29
N ASP A 62 4.95 8.68 0.29
CA ASP A 62 4.98 9.88 1.14
C ASP A 62 4.48 11.11 0.38
N LYS A 63 5.07 11.38 -0.80
CA LYS A 63 4.67 12.50 -1.66
C LYS A 63 3.20 12.42 -2.09
N LYS A 64 2.66 11.21 -2.27
CA LYS A 64 1.26 10.99 -2.62
C LYS A 64 0.35 11.06 -1.39
N GLY A 65 0.89 11.02 -0.17
CA GLY A 65 0.13 11.03 1.08
C GLY A 65 -0.49 9.68 1.43
N VAL A 66 0.08 8.59 0.95
CA VAL A 66 -0.37 7.23 1.27
C VAL A 66 0.00 6.91 2.71
N PRO A 67 -0.93 6.52 3.59
CA PRO A 67 -0.62 6.29 5.00
C PRO A 67 0.19 5.01 5.26
N LEU A 68 0.01 3.97 4.42
CA LEU A 68 0.66 2.66 4.60
C LEU A 68 1.36 2.18 3.32
N VAL A 69 2.48 1.51 3.51
CA VAL A 69 3.25 0.86 2.45
C VAL A 69 3.43 -0.61 2.80
N ALA A 70 3.02 -1.49 1.90
CA ALA A 70 3.24 -2.93 2.00
C ALA A 70 4.47 -3.30 1.16
N LEU A 71 5.48 -3.82 1.83
CA LEU A 71 6.74 -4.27 1.27
C LEU A 71 6.76 -5.80 1.19
N LEU A 72 7.01 -6.29 -0.02
CA LEU A 72 7.13 -7.70 -0.32
C LEU A 72 8.46 -7.93 -1.05
N GLY A 73 9.51 -8.17 -0.28
CA GLY A 73 10.80 -8.62 -0.79
C GLY A 73 10.84 -10.14 -0.99
N PRO A 74 11.93 -10.67 -1.60
CA PRO A 74 12.11 -12.10 -1.82
C PRO A 74 12.17 -12.89 -0.51
N ASP A 75 12.78 -12.31 0.53
CA ASP A 75 12.87 -12.91 1.87
C ASP A 75 11.50 -12.97 2.55
N GLU A 76 10.74 -11.88 2.47
CA GLU A 76 9.37 -11.81 3.00
C GLU A 76 8.44 -12.81 2.29
N GLN A 77 8.53 -12.89 0.96
CA GLN A 77 7.77 -13.86 0.18
C GLN A 77 8.15 -15.31 0.54
N ALA A 78 9.44 -15.60 0.67
CA ALA A 78 9.91 -16.94 1.07
C ALA A 78 9.45 -17.33 2.48
N ALA A 79 9.34 -16.35 3.38
CA ALA A 79 8.84 -16.53 4.74
C ALA A 79 7.29 -16.46 4.84
N GLY A 80 6.58 -16.13 3.77
CA GLY A 80 5.11 -15.98 3.78
C GLY A 80 4.61 -14.78 4.59
N VAL A 81 5.45 -13.76 4.73
CA VAL A 81 5.15 -12.52 5.48
C VAL A 81 5.14 -11.31 4.56
N VAL A 82 4.55 -10.22 5.03
CA VAL A 82 4.52 -8.90 4.38
C VAL A 82 4.97 -7.88 5.40
N LYS A 83 5.88 -7.00 5.01
CA LYS A 83 6.33 -5.92 5.87
C LYS A 83 5.44 -4.69 5.62
N LEU A 84 4.70 -4.25 6.63
CA LEU A 84 3.86 -3.06 6.58
C LEU A 84 4.60 -1.89 7.23
N LYS A 85 4.68 -0.77 6.52
CA LYS A 85 5.29 0.47 6.97
C LYS A 85 4.27 1.59 7.01
N ARG A 86 4.05 2.19 8.17
CA ARG A 86 3.19 3.36 8.36
C ARG A 86 4.03 4.63 8.18
N LEU A 87 3.67 5.45 7.20
CA LEU A 87 4.40 6.70 6.93
C LEU A 87 4.10 7.81 7.95
N SER A 88 2.96 7.72 8.65
CA SER A 88 2.58 8.73 9.65
C SER A 88 3.51 8.79 10.86
N ASP A 89 3.96 7.63 11.34
CA ASP A 89 4.76 7.49 12.57
C ASP A 89 6.12 6.80 12.32
N GLY A 90 6.32 6.25 11.12
CA GLY A 90 7.50 5.46 10.79
C GLY A 90 7.47 4.02 11.31
N LEU A 91 6.35 3.56 11.87
CA LEU A 91 6.19 2.18 12.37
C LEU A 91 6.38 1.16 11.24
N GLU A 92 7.23 0.16 11.49
CA GLU A 92 7.50 -0.95 10.59
C GLU A 92 7.21 -2.28 11.30
N ILE A 93 6.33 -3.09 10.72
CA ILE A 93 5.96 -4.41 11.27
C ILE A 93 5.98 -5.46 10.17
N SER A 94 6.34 -6.69 10.51
CA SER A 94 6.16 -7.84 9.63
C SER A 94 4.94 -8.62 10.08
N VAL A 95 4.04 -8.92 9.16
CA VAL A 95 2.84 -9.71 9.41
C VAL A 95 2.73 -10.87 8.43
N PRO A 96 2.22 -12.04 8.85
CA PRO A 96 1.94 -13.12 7.91
C PRO A 96 0.91 -12.68 6.87
N GLN A 97 1.05 -13.19 5.64
CA GLN A 97 0.14 -12.86 4.53
C GLN A 97 -1.33 -13.13 4.88
N ALA A 98 -1.60 -14.14 5.73
CA ALA A 98 -2.95 -14.46 6.20
C ALA A 98 -3.59 -13.34 7.04
N GLU A 99 -2.80 -12.61 7.84
CA GLU A 99 -3.30 -11.58 8.77
C GLU A 99 -3.10 -10.15 8.22
N VAL A 100 -2.54 -10.01 7.01
CA VAL A 100 -2.19 -8.70 6.43
C VAL A 100 -3.41 -7.77 6.32
N VAL A 101 -4.58 -8.32 5.96
CA VAL A 101 -5.82 -7.56 5.79
C VAL A 101 -6.28 -6.97 7.12
N GLU A 102 -6.34 -7.80 8.15
CA GLU A 102 -6.76 -7.40 9.48
C GLU A 102 -5.82 -6.35 10.04
N ARG A 103 -4.50 -6.58 9.89
CA ARG A 103 -3.51 -5.64 10.37
C ARG A 103 -3.55 -4.31 9.65
N VAL A 104 -3.68 -4.31 8.33
CA VAL A 104 -3.84 -3.08 7.55
C VAL A 104 -5.08 -2.32 8.02
N ARG A 105 -6.19 -3.01 8.25
CA ARG A 105 -7.43 -2.38 8.73
C ARG A 105 -7.26 -1.76 10.12
N GLN A 106 -6.57 -2.44 11.04
CA GLN A 106 -6.24 -1.88 12.36
C GLN A 106 -5.39 -0.62 12.21
N LEU A 107 -4.31 -0.67 11.43
CA LEU A 107 -3.41 0.46 11.23
C LEU A 107 -4.09 1.66 10.56
N LEU A 108 -5.08 1.42 9.69
CA LEU A 108 -5.92 2.46 9.09
C LEU A 108 -6.98 3.01 10.06
N ALA A 109 -7.46 2.19 11.00
CA ALA A 109 -8.41 2.62 12.03
C ALA A 109 -7.73 3.44 13.15
N GLU A 110 -6.45 3.21 13.40
CA GLU A 110 -5.60 3.97 14.33
C GLU A 110 -5.10 5.31 13.75
N ARG A 111 -5.74 5.82 12.69
CA ARG A 111 -5.35 7.03 11.94
C ARG A 111 -5.91 8.31 12.55
#